data_AF-A0A511YZ16-F1
#
_entry.id   AF-A0A511YZ16-F1
#
_cell.length_a   1.000
_cell.length_b   1.000
_cell.length_c   1.000
_cell.angle_alpha   90.00
_cell.angle_beta   90.00
_cell.angle_gamma   90.00
#
_symmetry.space_group_name_H-M   'P 1'
#
loop_
_entity.id
_entity.type
_entity.pdbx_description
1 polymer ?
#
loop_
_entity_poly.entity_id
_entity_poly.type
_entity_poly.pdbx_seq_one_letter_code
_entity_poly.pdbx_strand_id
1 'polypeptide(L)'
;MTSVPRAGECPECGAVTRLHTCHDLFMTLLSYDHEQRQPWAAFHTLNVACYLLQHPSQGTAASRAGQWLMVRTFVDHGIDAVHALARAAVRRNSHRHGGRGGLDADLPAPPPPVRHPAVTIHTVAVDGTFPAAGYESRMRDWAAATLASRAPDGAPG
;
A
#
# COMPACT_ATOMS: atom_id res chain seq x y z
N MET A 1 14.68 19.53 0.94
CA MET A 1 15.24 19.56 -0.43
C MET A 1 14.57 18.45 -1.22
N THR A 2 13.58 18.77 -2.04
CA THR A 2 12.92 17.81 -2.94
C THR A 2 13.87 17.57 -4.11
N SER A 3 14.44 16.37 -4.21
CA SER A 3 15.26 15.99 -5.37
C SER A 3 14.36 15.97 -6.61
N VAL A 4 14.81 16.56 -7.71
CA VAL A 4 14.11 16.46 -8.99
C VAL A 4 14.20 15.00 -9.46
N PRO A 5 13.10 14.33 -9.80
CA PRO A 5 13.12 12.95 -10.29
C PRO A 5 13.93 12.86 -11.57
N ARG A 6 14.78 11.83 -11.70
CA ARG A 6 15.51 11.60 -12.95
C ARG A 6 14.56 11.06 -14.02
N ALA A 7 14.90 11.29 -15.29
CA ALA A 7 14.18 10.67 -16.39
C ALA A 7 14.16 9.14 -16.20
N GLY A 8 12.96 8.55 -16.20
CA GLY A 8 12.78 7.12 -15.92
C GLY A 8 12.64 6.76 -14.43
N GLU A 9 12.41 7.72 -13.54
CA GLU A 9 12.03 7.47 -12.14
C GLU A 9 10.61 7.98 -11.83
N CYS A 10 9.88 7.25 -10.99
CA CYS A 10 8.62 7.72 -10.45
C CYS A 10 8.85 8.91 -9.49
N PRO A 11 8.17 10.06 -9.66
CA PRO A 11 8.37 11.23 -8.82
C PRO A 11 7.91 11.05 -7.37
N GLU A 12 7.04 10.07 -7.10
CA GLU A 12 6.47 9.86 -5.77
C GLU A 12 7.25 8.79 -4.99
N CYS A 13 7.36 7.57 -5.55
CA CYS A 13 8.00 6.45 -4.86
C CYS A 13 9.48 6.27 -5.20
N GLY A 14 10.02 6.99 -6.19
CA GLY A 14 11.43 6.86 -6.60
C GLY A 14 11.75 5.58 -7.37
N ALA A 15 10.75 4.77 -7.75
CA ALA A 15 10.97 3.55 -8.52
C ALA A 15 11.55 3.86 -9.90
N VAL A 16 12.57 3.11 -10.32
CA VAL A 16 13.06 3.15 -11.70
C VAL A 16 12.03 2.49 -12.61
N THR A 17 11.36 3.30 -13.44
CA THR A 17 10.41 2.87 -14.45
C THR A 17 11.14 2.52 -15.74
N ARG A 18 10.90 1.32 -16.27
CA ARG A 18 11.44 0.88 -17.58
C ARG A 18 10.30 0.63 -18.57
N LEU A 19 9.79 -0.60 -18.60
CA LEU A 19 8.76 -1.04 -19.54
C LEU A 19 7.34 -0.64 -19.09
N HIS A 20 7.13 -0.54 -17.78
CA HIS A 20 5.84 -0.22 -17.18
C HIS A 20 5.99 0.97 -16.24
N THR A 21 4.96 1.80 -16.14
CA THR A 21 4.85 2.78 -15.06
C THR A 21 4.34 2.10 -13.79
N CYS A 22 4.46 2.77 -12.64
CA CYS A 22 3.86 2.29 -11.38
C CYS A 22 2.34 2.11 -11.50
N HIS A 23 1.68 2.97 -12.28
CA HIS A 23 0.24 2.87 -12.52
C HIS A 23 -0.13 1.65 -13.35
N ASP A 24 0.62 1.37 -14.44
CA ASP A 24 0.37 0.18 -15.28
C ASP A 24 0.46 -1.10 -14.45
N LEU A 25 1.52 -1.22 -13.65
CA LEU A 25 1.71 -2.36 -12.75
C LEU A 25 0.59 -2.48 -11.72
N PHE A 26 0.12 -1.35 -11.19
CA PHE A 26 -0.99 -1.34 -10.24
C PHE A 26 -2.30 -1.81 -10.88
N MET A 27 -2.58 -1.38 -12.12
CA MET A 27 -3.76 -1.86 -12.85
C MET A 27 -3.67 -3.35 -13.19
N THR A 28 -2.48 -3.86 -13.54
CA THR A 28 -2.25 -5.31 -13.70
C THR A 28 -2.54 -6.06 -12.41
N LEU A 29 -2.02 -5.58 -11.28
CA LEU A 29 -2.24 -6.20 -9.97
C LEU A 29 -3.71 -6.20 -9.56
N LEU A 30 -4.42 -5.09 -9.78
CA LEU A 30 -5.86 -5.00 -9.54
C LEU A 30 -6.67 -5.98 -10.41
N SER A 31 -6.24 -6.27 -11.64
CA SER A 31 -6.86 -7.31 -12.46
C SER A 31 -6.78 -8.68 -11.78
N TYR A 32 -5.61 -9.05 -11.25
CA TYR A 32 -5.44 -10.32 -10.54
C TYR A 32 -6.29 -10.40 -9.27
N ASP A 33 -6.40 -9.29 -8.54
CA ASP A 33 -7.26 -9.19 -7.36
C ASP A 33 -8.75 -9.36 -7.75
N HIS A 34 -9.20 -8.70 -8.82
CA HIS A 34 -10.58 -8.75 -9.33
C HIS A 34 -10.94 -10.14 -9.86
N GLU A 35 -9.99 -10.84 -10.47
CA GLU A 35 -10.11 -12.24 -10.89
C GLU A 35 -10.11 -13.23 -9.71
N GLN A 36 -9.99 -12.75 -8.47
CA GLN A 36 -9.92 -13.56 -7.24
C GLN A 36 -8.78 -14.59 -7.25
N ARG A 37 -7.71 -14.30 -8.01
CA ARG A 37 -6.58 -15.22 -8.16
C ARG A 37 -5.70 -15.20 -6.93
N GLN A 38 -5.33 -16.37 -6.45
CA GLN A 38 -4.39 -16.51 -5.33
C GLN A 38 -2.95 -16.53 -5.85
N PRO A 39 -2.00 -15.90 -5.11
CA PRO A 39 -2.16 -15.30 -3.78
C PRO A 39 -2.67 -13.84 -3.79
N TRP A 40 -2.70 -13.16 -4.94
CA TRP A 40 -2.94 -11.72 -5.03
C TRP A 40 -4.21 -11.24 -4.33
N ALA A 41 -5.34 -11.92 -4.57
CA ALA A 41 -6.63 -11.55 -4.00
C ALA A 41 -6.64 -11.54 -2.46
N ALA A 42 -5.89 -12.42 -1.79
CA ALA A 42 -5.77 -12.40 -0.33
C ALA A 42 -5.05 -11.14 0.18
N PHE A 43 -4.23 -10.50 -0.65
CA PHE A 43 -3.45 -9.32 -0.30
C PHE A 43 -4.04 -8.01 -0.86
N HIS A 44 -5.21 -8.04 -1.48
CA HIS A 44 -5.84 -6.88 -2.13
C HIS A 44 -5.79 -5.59 -1.28
N THR A 45 -6.22 -5.67 -0.01
CA THR A 45 -6.21 -4.52 0.91
C THR A 45 -4.80 -3.94 1.09
N LEU A 46 -3.78 -4.78 1.12
CA LEU A 46 -2.39 -4.34 1.28
C LEU A 46 -1.75 -3.86 -0.02
N ASN A 47 -2.10 -4.46 -1.16
CA ASN A 47 -1.69 -3.99 -2.48
C ASN A 47 -2.11 -2.52 -2.65
N VAL A 48 -3.38 -2.23 -2.36
CA VAL A 48 -3.96 -0.88 -2.40
C VAL A 48 -3.31 0.03 -1.36
N ALA A 49 -3.17 -0.44 -0.12
CA ALA A 49 -2.63 0.37 0.97
C ALA A 49 -1.18 0.81 0.70
N CYS A 50 -0.30 -0.12 0.33
CA CYS A 50 1.09 0.18 0.02
C CYS A 50 1.19 1.12 -1.19
N TYR A 51 0.43 0.85 -2.25
CA TYR A 51 0.45 1.70 -3.44
C TYR A 51 0.02 3.15 -3.14
N LEU A 52 -1.11 3.36 -2.47
CA LEU A 52 -1.62 4.71 -2.16
C LEU A 52 -0.76 5.46 -1.13
N LEU A 53 -0.09 4.74 -0.22
CA LEU A 53 0.87 5.36 0.68
C LEU A 53 2.16 5.75 -0.06
N GLN A 54 2.59 5.02 -1.09
CA GLN A 54 3.76 5.41 -1.89
C GLN A 54 3.43 6.46 -2.97
N HIS A 55 2.15 6.63 -3.32
CA HIS A 55 1.65 7.57 -4.33
C HIS A 55 0.54 8.46 -3.75
N PRO A 56 0.86 9.38 -2.82
CA PRO A 56 -0.13 10.20 -2.12
C PRO A 56 -0.99 11.08 -3.05
N SER A 57 -0.56 11.34 -4.30
CA SER A 57 -1.36 12.05 -5.32
C SER A 57 -2.65 11.32 -5.70
N GLN A 58 -2.70 9.99 -5.50
CA GLN A 58 -3.79 9.12 -5.92
C GLN A 58 -4.88 8.92 -4.86
N GLY A 59 -4.77 9.58 -3.69
CA GLY A 59 -5.69 9.37 -2.56
C GLY A 59 -5.98 10.62 -1.73
N THR A 60 -7.04 10.55 -0.91
CA THR A 60 -7.41 11.61 0.03
C THR A 60 -6.63 11.46 1.35
N ALA A 61 -6.57 12.52 2.16
CA ALA A 61 -5.94 12.44 3.49
C ALA A 61 -6.61 11.39 4.39
N ALA A 62 -7.95 11.35 4.35
CA ALA A 62 -8.76 10.39 5.06
C ALA A 62 -8.42 8.96 4.63
N SER A 63 -8.40 8.68 3.31
CA SER A 63 -8.08 7.32 2.83
C SER A 63 -6.66 6.89 3.24
N ARG A 64 -5.69 7.80 3.28
CA ARG A 64 -4.32 7.51 3.72
C ARG A 64 -4.23 7.08 5.19
N ALA A 65 -5.06 7.61 6.08
CA ALA A 65 -5.08 7.19 7.48
C ALA A 65 -5.57 5.74 7.63
N GLY A 66 -6.64 5.37 6.91
CA GLY A 66 -7.10 3.99 6.82
C GLY A 66 -6.03 3.04 6.23
N GLN A 67 -5.39 3.44 5.12
CA GLN A 67 -4.31 2.64 4.52
C GLN A 67 -3.13 2.42 5.46
N TRP A 68 -2.74 3.47 6.20
CA TRP A 68 -1.66 3.39 7.19
C TRP A 68 -1.95 2.35 8.28
N LEU A 69 -3.19 2.35 8.80
CA LEU A 69 -3.61 1.36 9.79
C LEU A 69 -3.52 -0.07 9.25
N MET A 70 -3.91 -0.29 7.98
CA MET A 70 -3.84 -1.62 7.36
C MET A 70 -2.39 -2.12 7.25
N VAL A 71 -1.47 -1.28 6.79
CA VAL A 71 -0.05 -1.66 6.66
C VAL A 71 0.58 -1.94 8.03
N ARG A 72 0.32 -1.11 9.04
CA ARG A 72 0.80 -1.36 10.41
C ARG A 72 0.24 -2.66 10.98
N THR A 73 -1.06 -2.89 10.85
CA THR A 73 -1.72 -4.12 11.32
C THR A 73 -1.10 -5.36 10.68
N PHE A 74 -0.78 -5.30 9.38
CA PHE A 74 -0.12 -6.42 8.71
C PHE A 74 1.28 -6.69 9.23
N VAL A 75 2.09 -5.65 9.42
CA VAL A 75 3.47 -5.81 9.92
C VAL A 75 3.46 -6.34 11.36
N ASP A 76 2.56 -5.85 12.21
CA ASP A 76 2.50 -6.22 13.63
C ASP A 76 1.81 -7.58 13.86
N HIS A 77 0.81 -7.93 13.04
CA HIS A 77 -0.14 -9.02 13.34
C HIS A 77 -0.48 -9.94 12.15
N GLY A 78 0.09 -9.70 10.97
CA GLY A 78 -0.13 -10.54 9.79
C GLY A 78 -1.47 -10.34 9.08
N ILE A 79 -1.70 -11.14 8.04
CA ILE A 79 -2.78 -10.92 7.06
C ILE A 79 -4.19 -11.16 7.62
N ASP A 80 -4.34 -12.13 8.53
CA ASP A 80 -5.64 -12.45 9.14
C ASP A 80 -6.20 -11.28 9.96
N ALA A 81 -5.33 -10.55 10.64
CA ALA A 81 -5.69 -9.35 11.40
C ALA A 81 -6.19 -8.24 10.47
N VAL A 82 -5.54 -8.05 9.31
CA VAL A 82 -6.00 -7.11 8.28
C VAL A 82 -7.37 -7.49 7.75
N HIS A 83 -7.59 -8.77 7.45
CA HIS A 83 -8.91 -9.23 6.99
C HIS A 83 -9.99 -9.04 8.06
N ALA A 84 -9.69 -9.29 9.33
CA ALA A 84 -10.62 -9.04 10.43
C ALA A 84 -10.99 -7.56 10.53
N LEU A 85 -9.99 -6.67 10.41
CA LEU A 85 -10.17 -5.23 10.42
C LEU A 85 -11.00 -4.74 9.22
N ALA A 86 -10.70 -5.22 8.01
CA ALA A 86 -11.44 -4.88 6.79
C ALA A 86 -12.90 -5.34 6.87
N ARG A 87 -13.16 -6.57 7.33
CA ARG A 87 -14.54 -7.06 7.54
C ARG A 87 -15.30 -6.21 8.56
N ALA A 88 -14.63 -5.79 9.64
CA ALA A 88 -15.25 -4.91 10.64
C ALA A 88 -15.60 -3.52 10.06
N ALA A 89 -14.74 -2.98 9.18
CA ALA A 89 -14.99 -1.74 8.45
C ALA A 89 -16.27 -1.83 7.60
N VAL A 90 -16.37 -2.89 6.78
CA VAL A 90 -17.51 -3.14 5.90
C VAL A 90 -18.80 -3.25 6.72
N ARG A 91 -18.82 -4.09 7.78
CA ARG A 91 -20.01 -4.25 8.63
C ARG A 91 -20.50 -2.91 9.21
N ARG A 92 -19.59 -2.09 9.73
CA ARG A 92 -19.95 -0.76 10.27
C ARG A 92 -20.53 0.17 9.22
N ASN A 93 -20.02 0.13 7.99
CA ASN A 93 -20.56 0.94 6.89
C ASN A 93 -21.96 0.47 6.46
N SER A 94 -22.18 -0.85 6.43
CA SER A 94 -23.49 -1.45 6.15
C SER A 94 -24.55 -1.10 7.22
N HIS A 95 -24.16 -0.99 8.49
CA HIS A 95 -25.08 -0.56 9.55
C HIS A 95 -25.39 0.94 9.51
N ARG A 96 -24.59 1.77 8.83
CA ARG A 96 -24.76 3.22 8.72
C ARG A 96 -25.43 3.64 7.41
N HIS A 97 -26.49 2.95 6.96
CA HIS A 97 -27.31 3.36 5.80
C HIS A 97 -28.05 4.71 6.02
N GLY A 98 -27.29 5.79 6.20
CA GLY A 98 -27.74 7.15 6.46
C GLY A 98 -26.64 8.20 6.72
N GLY A 99 -25.34 7.86 6.79
CA GLY A 99 -24.33 8.89 7.08
C GLY A 99 -22.89 8.51 6.75
N ARG A 100 -22.31 9.25 5.80
CA ARG A 100 -20.90 9.22 5.39
C ARG A 100 -19.98 9.38 6.61
N GLY A 101 -19.38 8.29 7.05
CA GLY A 101 -18.37 8.31 8.10
C GLY A 101 -17.64 6.98 8.12
N GLY A 102 -16.78 6.76 7.13
CA GLY A 102 -15.83 5.64 7.15
C GLY A 102 -14.86 5.78 8.32
N LEU A 103 -14.08 4.74 8.57
CA LEU A 103 -13.00 4.68 9.59
C LEU A 103 -12.05 5.88 9.59
N ASP A 104 -12.04 6.63 8.50
CA ASP A 104 -11.00 7.57 8.14
C ASP A 104 -11.11 8.94 8.84
N ALA A 105 -12.24 9.28 9.47
CA ALA A 105 -12.46 10.62 10.01
C ALA A 105 -11.64 10.91 11.29
N ASP A 106 -11.43 9.91 12.14
CA ASP A 106 -10.77 10.05 13.45
C ASP A 106 -9.40 9.35 13.53
N LEU A 107 -8.95 8.71 12.44
CA LEU A 107 -7.64 8.06 12.43
C LEU A 107 -6.54 9.12 12.26
N PRO A 108 -5.42 8.99 13.01
CA PRO A 108 -4.29 9.88 12.83
C PRO A 108 -3.74 9.75 11.41
N ALA A 109 -3.46 10.89 10.78
CA ALA A 109 -2.80 10.90 9.48
C ALA A 109 -1.43 10.21 9.58
N PRO A 110 -1.00 9.48 8.53
CA PRO A 110 0.34 8.93 8.51
C PRO A 110 1.39 10.04 8.55
N PRO A 111 2.55 9.83 9.21
CA PRO A 111 3.68 10.75 9.11
C PRO A 111 4.09 10.91 7.64
N PRO A 112 4.53 12.09 7.20
CA PRO A 112 4.97 12.30 5.83
C PRO A 112 6.17 11.40 5.50
N PRO A 113 6.34 10.97 4.24
CA PRO A 113 7.53 10.23 3.85
C PRO A 113 8.76 11.15 3.99
N VAL A 114 9.81 10.62 4.61
CA VAL A 114 11.11 11.32 4.78
C VAL A 114 12.15 10.86 3.75
N ARG A 115 11.89 9.73 3.08
CA ARG A 115 12.73 9.18 2.00
C ARG A 115 11.90 8.33 1.04
N HIS A 116 12.47 7.98 -0.11
CA HIS A 116 11.85 6.95 -0.96
C HIS A 116 11.93 5.57 -0.30
N PRO A 117 10.88 4.74 -0.44
CA PRO A 117 10.89 3.37 0.07
C PRO A 117 11.89 2.49 -0.69
N ALA A 118 12.54 1.57 0.01
CA ALA A 118 13.48 0.61 -0.60
C ALA A 118 12.79 -0.46 -1.46
N VAL A 119 11.50 -0.69 -1.23
CA VAL A 119 10.67 -1.66 -1.97
C VAL A 119 9.46 -0.94 -2.52
N THR A 120 9.24 -1.08 -3.83
CA THR A 120 8.12 -0.47 -4.56
C THR A 120 7.35 -1.53 -5.32
N ILE A 121 6.25 -1.14 -5.98
CA ILE A 121 5.48 -2.04 -6.84
C ILE A 121 6.34 -2.72 -7.92
N HIS A 122 7.41 -2.07 -8.39
CA HIS A 122 8.35 -2.67 -9.34
C HIS A 122 9.10 -3.86 -8.74
N THR A 123 9.52 -3.77 -7.48
CA THR A 123 10.17 -4.89 -6.77
C THR A 123 9.21 -6.06 -6.60
N VAL A 124 7.93 -5.78 -6.31
CA VAL A 124 6.91 -6.82 -6.13
C VAL A 124 6.52 -7.48 -7.46
N ALA A 125 6.46 -6.69 -8.53
CA ALA A 125 6.16 -7.16 -9.88
C ALA A 125 7.28 -8.01 -10.49
N VAL A 126 8.52 -7.87 -10.00
CA VAL A 126 9.76 -8.53 -10.49
C VAL A 126 10.09 -8.14 -11.94
N ASP A 127 9.36 -8.70 -12.90
CA ASP A 127 9.47 -8.49 -14.34
C ASP A 127 8.16 -7.94 -14.94
N GLY A 128 7.19 -7.57 -14.09
CA GLY A 128 5.87 -7.11 -14.50
C GLY A 128 4.77 -8.17 -14.30
N THR A 129 5.14 -9.41 -13.94
CA THR A 129 4.18 -10.52 -13.88
C THR A 129 3.65 -10.83 -12.47
N PHE A 130 4.23 -10.22 -11.43
CA PHE A 130 3.88 -10.48 -10.03
C PHE A 130 3.88 -11.98 -9.69
N PRO A 131 5.01 -12.70 -9.82
CA PRO A 131 5.03 -14.16 -9.69
C PRO A 131 4.36 -14.64 -8.40
N ALA A 132 3.57 -15.71 -8.45
CA ALA A 132 2.87 -16.22 -7.27
C ALA A 132 3.86 -16.72 -6.18
N ALA A 133 4.95 -17.36 -6.62
CA ALA A 133 6.00 -17.86 -5.74
C ALA A 133 6.68 -16.69 -4.98
N GLY A 134 6.68 -16.76 -3.65
CA GLY A 134 7.28 -15.74 -2.78
C GLY A 134 6.51 -14.41 -2.72
N TYR A 135 5.29 -14.33 -3.26
CA TYR A 135 4.50 -13.10 -3.27
C TYR A 135 4.26 -12.55 -1.86
N GLU A 136 3.94 -13.42 -0.90
CA GLU A 136 3.76 -13.03 0.50
C GLU A 136 5.02 -12.38 1.10
N SER A 137 6.21 -12.95 0.83
CA SER A 137 7.46 -12.36 1.31
C SER A 137 7.65 -10.96 0.74
N ARG A 138 7.41 -10.79 -0.57
CA ARG A 138 7.49 -9.47 -1.21
C ARG A 138 6.45 -8.48 -0.65
N MET A 139 5.27 -8.96 -0.25
CA MET A 139 4.29 -8.11 0.43
C MET A 139 4.74 -7.66 1.82
N ARG A 140 5.40 -8.54 2.59
CA ARG A 140 6.04 -8.17 3.87
C ARG A 140 7.11 -7.11 3.65
N ASP A 141 7.98 -7.31 2.68
CA ASP A 141 9.04 -6.36 2.35
C ASP A 141 8.48 -5.01 1.89
N TRP A 142 7.43 -5.02 1.05
CA TRP A 142 6.78 -3.81 0.56
C TRP A 142 6.09 -3.01 1.67
N ALA A 143 5.37 -3.71 2.56
CA ALA A 143 4.75 -3.11 3.72
C ALA A 143 5.78 -2.50 4.67
N ALA A 144 6.83 -3.25 5.03
CA ALA A 144 7.89 -2.79 5.91
C ALA A 144 8.62 -1.56 5.33
N ALA A 145 8.97 -1.58 4.04
CA ALA A 145 9.60 -0.43 3.39
C ALA A 145 8.69 0.80 3.33
N THR A 146 7.38 0.60 3.22
CA THR A 146 6.38 1.68 3.23
C THR A 146 6.27 2.33 4.61
N LEU A 147 6.35 1.56 5.69
CA LEU A 147 6.42 2.13 7.05
C LEU A 147 7.76 2.83 7.28
N ALA A 148 8.86 2.16 6.92
CA ALA A 148 10.20 2.67 7.14
C ALA A 148 10.44 4.02 6.45
N SER A 149 9.92 4.22 5.24
CA SER A 149 10.08 5.48 4.49
C SER A 149 9.50 6.71 5.20
N ARG A 150 8.68 6.50 6.22
CA ARG A 150 8.01 7.53 7.04
C ARG A 150 8.47 7.53 8.50
N ALA A 151 9.34 6.60 8.88
CA ALA A 151 9.97 6.59 10.19
C ALA A 151 11.10 7.63 10.23
N PRO A 152 11.17 8.47 11.28
CA PRO A 152 12.31 9.37 11.47
C PRO A 152 13.59 8.55 11.60
N ASP A 153 14.70 9.09 11.09
CA ASP A 153 16.01 8.43 11.20
C ASP A 153 16.34 8.19 12.69
N GLY A 154 16.55 6.92 13.06
CA GLY A 154 16.94 6.52 14.43
C GLY A 154 15.84 5.94 15.33
N ALA A 155 14.60 5.73 14.86
CA ALA A 155 13.63 4.93 15.62
C ALA A 155 13.92 3.42 15.47
N PRO A 156 14.04 2.64 16.56
CA PRO A 156 14.16 1.18 16.46
C PRO A 156 12.88 0.59 15.87
N GLY A 157 13.04 -0.35 14.94
CA GLY A 157 11.96 -1.12 14.33
C GLY A 157 11.43 -2.23 15.23
#